data_AF-A0A0D4BTJ7-F1
#
_entry.id   AF-A0A0D4BTJ7-F1
#
_cell.length_a   1.000
_cell.length_b   1.000
_cell.length_c   1.000
_cell.angle_alpha   90.00
_cell.angle_beta   90.00
_cell.angle_gamma   90.00
#
_symmetry.space_group_name_H-M   'P 1'
#
loop_
_entity.id
_entity.type
_entity.pdbx_description
1 polymer ?
#
loop_
_entity_poly.entity_id
_entity_poly.type
_entity_poly.pdbx_seq_one_letter_code
_entity_poly.pdbx_strand_id
1 'polypeptide(L)'
;TNNWFHERILEDNRYTVKNVALLAARAKRAMFEFTTLAGSRVESDRVYRRIRRGPNLDLFMIDMRSYRGPNTENRETSLTDAARILGREQTTWLKRELLASRAIWKVIA
;
A
#
# COMPACT_ATOMS: atom_id res chain seq x y z
N THR A 1 -11.77 -1.41 19.82
CA THR A 1 -10.41 -1.68 19.31
C THR A 1 -10.17 -0.89 18.02
N ASN A 2 -8.98 -0.29 17.86
CA ASN A 2 -8.61 0.55 16.70
C ASN A 2 -7.93 -0.24 15.56
N ASN A 3 -8.15 -1.55 15.46
CA ASN A 3 -7.54 -2.36 14.41
C ASN A 3 -8.45 -2.42 13.17
N TRP A 4 -8.11 -1.68 12.11
CA TRP A 4 -8.89 -1.58 10.87
C TRP A 4 -8.27 -2.42 9.75
N PHE A 5 -9.00 -3.38 9.19
CA PHE A 5 -8.54 -4.23 8.08
C PHE A 5 -9.71 -4.52 7.12
N HIS A 6 -9.43 -4.90 5.86
CA HIS A 6 -10.45 -4.88 4.82
C HIS A 6 -11.55 -5.93 5.01
N GLU A 7 -11.24 -7.08 5.62
CA GLU A 7 -12.20 -8.15 5.92
C GLU A 7 -13.14 -7.81 7.06
N ARG A 8 -12.87 -6.72 7.79
CA ARG A 8 -13.66 -6.34 8.95
C ARG A 8 -15.06 -5.93 8.54
N ILE A 9 -16.05 -6.40 9.29
CA ILE A 9 -17.41 -5.88 9.30
C ILE A 9 -17.61 -5.09 10.60
N LEU A 10 -18.11 -3.87 10.49
CA LEU A 10 -18.40 -3.04 11.65
C LEU A 10 -19.69 -3.52 12.33
N GLU A 11 -19.65 -3.73 13.64
CA GLU A 11 -20.82 -4.18 14.40
C GLU A 11 -21.64 -3.02 14.96
N ASP A 12 -21.02 -1.85 15.09
CA ASP A 12 -21.63 -0.64 15.66
C ASP A 12 -22.86 -0.19 14.86
N ASN A 13 -23.99 -0.10 15.55
CA ASN A 13 -25.31 0.20 14.99
C ASN A 13 -25.45 1.64 14.49
N ARG A 14 -24.52 2.53 14.82
CA ARG A 14 -24.50 3.89 14.29
C ARG A 14 -24.13 3.94 12.80
N TYR A 15 -23.49 2.92 12.26
CA TYR A 15 -23.08 2.88 10.86
C TYR A 15 -24.07 2.10 9.99
N THR A 16 -24.47 2.73 8.88
CA THR A 16 -25.31 2.10 7.85
C THR A 16 -24.48 1.27 6.86
N VAL A 17 -23.25 1.69 6.58
CA VAL A 17 -22.29 0.93 5.77
C VAL A 17 -21.26 0.28 6.70
N LYS A 18 -21.31 -1.05 6.80
CA LYS A 18 -20.49 -1.82 7.74
C LYS A 18 -19.31 -2.55 7.09
N ASN A 19 -19.31 -2.68 5.75
CA ASN A 19 -18.25 -3.37 5.02
C ASN A 19 -17.00 -2.46 4.90
N VAL A 20 -15.92 -2.81 5.59
CA VAL A 20 -14.69 -2.00 5.60
C VAL A 20 -13.97 -2.03 4.24
N ALA A 21 -14.02 -3.13 3.49
CA ALA A 21 -13.46 -3.16 2.13
C ALA A 21 -14.15 -2.13 1.20
N LEU A 22 -15.48 -1.99 1.29
CA LEU A 22 -16.21 -0.98 0.52
C LEU A 22 -15.83 0.45 0.95
N LEU A 23 -15.71 0.69 2.26
CA LEU A 23 -15.27 1.98 2.78
C LEU A 23 -13.85 2.31 2.33
N ALA A 24 -12.94 1.34 2.36
CA ALA A 24 -11.56 1.49 1.90
C ALA A 24 -11.49 1.79 0.40
N ALA A 25 -12.27 1.11 -0.44
CA ALA A 25 -12.34 1.39 -1.87
C ALA A 25 -12.83 2.82 -2.17
N ARG A 26 -13.87 3.27 -1.46
CA ARG A 26 -14.38 4.65 -1.57
C ARG A 26 -13.35 5.68 -1.09
N ALA A 27 -12.68 5.41 0.03
CA ALA A 27 -11.64 6.27 0.56
C ALA A 27 -10.43 6.36 -0.39
N LYS A 28 -10.03 5.24 -0.99
CA LYS A 28 -8.95 5.20 -2.00
C LYS A 28 -9.31 6.06 -3.21
N ARG A 29 -10.54 5.93 -3.73
CA ARG A 29 -11.04 6.78 -4.81
C ARG A 29 -11.00 8.27 -4.44
N ALA A 30 -11.53 8.65 -3.27
CA ALA A 30 -11.51 10.02 -2.79
C ALA A 30 -10.08 10.56 -2.63
N MET A 31 -9.13 9.73 -2.15
CA MET A 31 -7.73 10.13 -2.06
C MET A 31 -7.15 10.52 -3.43
N PHE A 32 -7.43 9.76 -4.50
CA PHE A 32 -6.98 10.12 -5.84
C PHE A 32 -7.74 11.32 -6.43
N GLU A 33 -9.03 11.48 -6.12
CA GLU A 33 -9.85 12.60 -6.61
C GLU A 33 -9.48 13.95 -5.95
N PHE A 34 -9.07 13.93 -4.68
CA PHE A 34 -8.86 15.15 -3.87
C PHE A 34 -7.39 15.40 -3.49
N THR A 35 -6.43 14.65 -4.03
CA THR A 35 -5.00 14.92 -3.83
C THR A 35 -4.27 15.01 -5.17
N THR A 36 -3.00 15.43 -5.14
CA THR A 36 -2.17 15.52 -6.35
C THR A 36 -1.56 14.16 -6.76
N LEU A 37 -2.08 13.05 -6.24
CA LEU A 37 -1.62 11.72 -6.62
C LEU A 37 -2.15 11.39 -8.01
N ALA A 38 -1.26 11.34 -8.99
CA ALA A 38 -1.61 10.82 -10.30
C ALA A 38 -1.71 9.29 -10.25
N GLY A 39 -2.75 8.74 -10.89
CA GLY A 39 -2.85 7.31 -11.14
C GLY A 39 -1.73 6.81 -12.04
N SER A 40 -1.30 5.56 -11.87
CA SER A 40 -0.31 4.97 -12.78
C SER A 40 -0.99 4.48 -14.07
N ARG A 41 -0.24 4.43 -15.18
CA ARG A 41 -0.75 3.88 -16.46
C ARG A 41 -1.01 2.37 -16.42
N VAL A 42 -0.37 1.65 -15.49
CA VAL A 42 -0.48 0.19 -15.36
C VAL A 42 -1.68 -0.18 -14.50
N GLU A 43 -1.91 0.60 -13.45
CA GLU A 43 -2.95 0.40 -12.44
C GLU A 43 -3.34 1.79 -11.93
N SER A 44 -4.54 2.24 -12.28
CA SER A 44 -4.99 3.63 -12.09
C SER A 44 -5.06 4.02 -10.62
N ASP A 45 -5.19 3.05 -9.72
CA ASP A 45 -5.27 3.22 -8.28
C ASP A 45 -3.99 2.78 -7.55
N ARG A 46 -2.87 2.59 -8.27
CA ARG A 46 -1.58 2.25 -7.66
C ARG A 46 -1.02 3.40 -6.82
N VAL A 47 -0.71 3.11 -5.55
CA VAL A 47 -0.15 4.10 -4.61
C VAL A 47 1.38 4.12 -4.62
N TYR A 48 2.01 2.93 -4.66
CA TYR A 48 3.47 2.83 -4.61
C TYR A 48 4.11 3.37 -5.89
N ARG A 49 5.23 4.09 -5.74
CA ARG A 49 5.90 4.82 -6.82
C ARG A 49 7.30 5.24 -6.43
N ARG A 50 8.11 5.58 -7.43
CA ARG A 50 9.45 6.17 -7.23
C ARG A 50 9.41 7.64 -7.65
N ILE A 51 9.89 8.52 -6.80
CA ILE A 51 10.05 9.95 -7.07
C ILE A 51 11.55 10.26 -7.09
N ARG A 52 12.06 10.65 -8.26
CA ARG A 52 13.46 11.00 -8.45
C ARG A 52 13.67 12.49 -8.18
N ARG A 53 14.69 12.83 -7.40
CA ARG A 53 15.09 14.20 -7.06
C ARG A 53 16.56 14.40 -7.42
N GLY A 54 16.80 14.63 -8.70
CA GLY A 54 18.14 14.80 -9.25
C GLY A 54 19.04 13.58 -9.04
N PRO A 55 20.38 13.77 -9.00
CA PRO A 55 21.33 12.69 -8.72
C PRO A 55 21.41 12.32 -7.23
N ASN A 56 20.77 13.10 -6.35
CA ASN A 56 21.01 13.01 -4.91
C ASN A 56 20.02 12.09 -4.21
N LEU A 57 18.75 12.07 -4.61
CA LEU A 57 17.72 11.35 -3.87
C LEU A 57 16.74 10.62 -4.79
N ASP A 58 16.52 9.34 -4.49
CA ASP A 58 15.35 8.59 -4.92
C ASP A 58 14.46 8.26 -3.71
N LEU A 59 13.20 8.67 -3.76
CA LEU A 59 12.18 8.31 -2.78
C LEU A 59 11.31 7.18 -3.34
N PHE A 60 11.30 6.05 -2.65
CA PHE A 60 10.52 4.85 -2.95
C PHE A 60 9.33 4.80 -2.02
N MET A 61 8.20 5.33 -2.48
CA MET A 61 6.96 5.29 -1.71
C MET A 61 6.34 3.92 -1.85
N ILE A 62 6.11 3.22 -0.73
CA ILE A 62 5.56 1.86 -0.68
C ILE A 62 4.12 1.88 -0.18
N ASP A 63 3.32 0.96 -0.72
CA ASP A 63 1.99 0.61 -0.21
C ASP A 63 2.10 -0.64 0.67
N MET A 64 1.79 -0.51 1.95
CA MET A 64 1.83 -1.62 2.92
C MET A 64 0.43 -2.14 3.26
N ARG A 65 -0.61 -1.69 2.54
CA ARG A 65 -2.01 -2.01 2.83
C ARG A 65 -2.72 -2.71 1.71
N SER A 66 -2.62 -2.23 0.47
CA SER A 66 -3.43 -2.73 -0.64
C SER A 66 -3.14 -4.18 -1.02
N TYR A 67 -1.93 -4.66 -0.76
CA TYR A 67 -1.45 -5.98 -1.20
C TYR A 67 -0.97 -6.87 -0.04
N ARG A 68 -1.28 -6.47 1.19
CA ARG A 68 -0.99 -7.21 2.41
C ARG A 68 -1.82 -8.50 2.43
N GLY A 69 -1.30 -9.54 3.08
CA GLY A 69 -2.11 -10.70 3.45
C GLY A 69 -3.24 -10.34 4.44
N PRO A 70 -4.09 -11.32 4.79
CA PRO A 70 -5.17 -11.13 5.75
C PRO A 70 -4.65 -10.66 7.11
N ASN A 71 -5.54 -10.03 7.90
CA ASN A 71 -5.20 -9.65 9.27
C ASN A 71 -5.24 -10.87 10.20
N THR A 72 -4.07 -11.41 10.49
CA THR A 72 -3.85 -12.54 11.40
C THR A 72 -3.41 -12.06 12.80
N GLU A 73 -2.98 -13.00 13.66
CA GLU A 73 -2.38 -12.71 14.97
C GLU A 73 -1.01 -12.02 14.89
N ASN A 74 -0.43 -11.87 13.68
CA ASN A 74 0.93 -11.33 13.45
C ASN A 74 2.01 -12.12 14.22
N ARG A 75 1.89 -13.44 14.24
CA ARG A 75 2.81 -14.39 14.93
C ARG A 75 3.39 -15.43 13.97
N GLU A 76 3.32 -15.17 12.68
CA GLU A 76 3.83 -16.06 11.65
C GLU A 76 5.34 -16.21 11.78
N THR A 77 5.82 -17.45 11.78
CA THR A 77 7.25 -17.79 11.85
C THR A 77 7.88 -18.02 10.48
N SER A 78 7.07 -18.03 9.42
CA SER A 78 7.49 -18.22 8.04
C SER A 78 6.82 -17.21 7.11
N LEU A 79 7.54 -16.81 6.06
CA LEU A 79 7.03 -15.87 5.06
C LEU A 79 6.12 -16.61 4.07
N THR A 80 4.83 -16.65 4.39
CA THR A 80 3.76 -17.16 3.52
C THR A 80 3.02 -16.01 2.83
N ASP A 81 2.10 -16.33 1.91
CA ASP A 81 1.20 -15.32 1.34
C ASP A 81 0.29 -14.70 2.40
N ALA A 82 0.02 -15.38 3.52
CA ALA A 82 -0.72 -14.81 4.65
C ALA A 82 0.13 -13.81 5.45
N ALA A 83 1.44 -14.08 5.59
CA ALA A 83 2.37 -13.25 6.36
C ALA A 83 2.90 -12.01 5.61
N ARG A 84 2.60 -11.87 4.31
CA ARG A 84 3.20 -10.82 3.48
C ARG A 84 2.69 -9.43 3.86
N ILE A 85 3.61 -8.47 3.93
CA ILE A 85 3.29 -7.04 4.09
C ILE A 85 3.21 -6.33 2.74
N LEU A 86 4.18 -6.62 1.86
CA LEU A 86 4.21 -6.07 0.51
C LEU A 86 3.67 -7.08 -0.50
N GLY A 87 3.07 -6.55 -1.57
CA GLY A 87 2.67 -7.37 -2.70
C GLY A 87 3.86 -8.02 -3.40
N ARG A 88 3.69 -9.18 -4.04
CA ARG A 88 4.71 -9.83 -4.88
C ARG A 88 5.20 -8.87 -5.97
N GLU A 89 4.27 -8.25 -6.69
CA GLU A 89 4.60 -7.30 -7.76
C GLU A 89 5.36 -6.09 -7.24
N GLN A 90 4.88 -5.49 -6.14
CA GLN A 90 5.54 -4.36 -5.51
C GLN A 90 6.93 -4.72 -4.97
N THR A 91 7.10 -5.93 -4.42
CA THR A 91 8.41 -6.43 -3.95
C THR A 91 9.39 -6.57 -5.12
N THR A 92 8.94 -7.17 -6.22
CA THR A 92 9.75 -7.29 -7.44
C THR A 92 10.09 -5.92 -8.02
N TRP A 93 9.12 -5.02 -8.08
CA TRP A 93 9.30 -3.63 -8.50
C TRP A 93 10.35 -2.92 -7.62
N LEU A 94 10.20 -2.98 -6.30
CA LEU A 94 11.08 -2.28 -5.36
C LEU A 94 12.53 -2.77 -5.50
N LYS A 95 12.74 -4.10 -5.55
CA LYS A 95 14.07 -4.68 -5.78
C LYS A 95 14.70 -4.17 -7.09
N ARG A 96 13.93 -4.19 -8.18
CA ARG A 96 14.40 -3.72 -9.49
C ARG A 96 14.76 -2.23 -9.47
N GLU A 97 13.90 -1.39 -8.90
CA GLU A 97 14.12 0.06 -8.87
C GLU A 97 15.28 0.46 -7.95
N LEU A 98 15.47 -0.25 -6.84
CA LEU A 98 16.63 -0.06 -5.95
C LEU A 98 17.94 -0.41 -6.65
N LEU A 99 17.99 -1.55 -7.35
CA LEU A 99 19.16 -1.95 -8.15
C LEU A 99 19.47 -0.97 -9.28
N ALA A 100 18.43 -0.37 -9.89
CA ALA A 100 18.59 0.61 -10.96
C ALA A 100 18.93 2.04 -10.44
N SER A 101 18.85 2.30 -9.13
CA SER A 101 19.08 3.63 -8.57
C SER A 101 20.57 3.95 -8.43
N ARG A 102 20.98 5.05 -9.08
CA ARG A 102 22.30 5.68 -8.93
C ARG A 102 22.30 6.87 -7.98
N ALA A 103 21.19 7.15 -7.30
CA ALA A 103 21.11 8.28 -6.39
C ALA A 103 21.98 8.06 -5.16
N ILE A 104 22.54 9.13 -4.59
CA ILE A 104 23.31 9.06 -3.34
C ILE A 104 22.44 8.49 -2.21
N TRP A 105 21.25 9.05 -2.05
CA TRP A 105 20.27 8.67 -1.04
C TRP A 105 19.11 7.90 -1.66
N LYS A 106 18.71 6.82 -0.98
CA LYS A 106 17.60 5.95 -1.34
C LYS A 106 16.72 5.85 -0.10
N VAL A 107 15.56 6.50 -0.12
CA VAL A 107 14.63 6.54 1.02
C VAL A 107 13.43 5.67 0.71
N ILE A 108 13.08 4.74 1.58
CA ILE A 108 11.86 3.93 1.49
C ILE A 108 10.87 4.50 2.50
N ALA A 109 9.70 4.91 2.03
CA ALA A 109 8.68 5.62 2.83
C ALA A 109 7.29 5.05 2.59
#